data_AF-A0A7Z3CL08-F1
#
_entry.id   AF-A0A7Z3CL08-F1
#
_cell.length_a   1.000
_cell.length_b   1.000
_cell.length_c   1.000
_cell.angle_alpha   90.00
_cell.angle_beta   90.00
_cell.angle_gamma   90.00
#
_symmetry.space_group_name_H-M   'P 1'
#
loop_
_entity.id
_entity.type
_entity.pdbx_description
1 polymer ?
#
loop_
_entity_poly.entity_id
_entity_poly.type
_entity_poly.pdbx_seq_one_letter_code
_entity_poly.pdbx_strand_id
1 'polypeptide(L)'
;MWPYRKIVTQSLKTPLMIARIIFYFALFILLPLPFMVTADTVLAEIGRSYYALFSLPIAMVLMLISSFMAILIAMVESRNQHPPQGRW
;
A
#
# COMPACT_ATOMS: atom_id res chain seq x y z
N MET A 1 -24.97 -13.83 -14.70
CA MET A 1 -23.86 -13.52 -13.75
C MET A 1 -22.80 -12.55 -14.31
N TRP A 2 -22.64 -12.42 -15.64
CA TRP A 2 -21.64 -11.53 -16.27
C TRP A 2 -21.72 -10.02 -15.93
N PRO A 3 -22.92 -9.39 -15.82
CA PRO A 3 -23.04 -7.96 -15.51
C PRO A 3 -22.51 -7.63 -14.11
N TYR A 4 -22.81 -8.49 -13.13
CA TYR A 4 -22.40 -8.32 -11.74
C TYR A 4 -20.87 -8.34 -11.59
N ARG A 5 -20.17 -9.25 -12.29
CA ARG A 5 -18.70 -9.30 -12.31
C ARG A 5 -18.08 -7.99 -12.82
N LYS A 6 -18.67 -7.40 -13.88
CA LYS A 6 -18.19 -6.11 -14.43
C LYS A 6 -18.38 -4.97 -13.42
N ILE A 7 -19.51 -4.94 -12.71
CA ILE A 7 -19.80 -3.92 -11.69
C ILE A 7 -18.79 -4.01 -10.53
N VAL A 8 -18.51 -5.22 -10.04
CA VAL A 8 -17.58 -5.42 -8.92
C VAL A 8 -16.14 -5.08 -9.32
N THR A 9 -15.67 -5.52 -10.48
CA THR A 9 -14.31 -5.19 -10.94
C THR A 9 -14.13 -3.70 -11.21
N GLN A 10 -15.17 -3.01 -11.71
CA GLN A 10 -15.14 -1.57 -11.90
C GLN A 10 -15.17 -0.80 -10.57
N SER A 11 -15.96 -1.25 -9.59
CA SER A 11 -16.01 -0.61 -8.27
C SER A 11 -14.71 -0.75 -7.47
N LEU A 12 -13.93 -1.81 -7.71
CA LEU A 12 -12.62 -2.03 -7.09
C LEU A 12 -11.49 -1.14 -7.63
N LYS A 13 -11.68 -0.47 -8.78
CA LYS A 13 -10.64 0.42 -9.36
C LYS A 13 -10.33 1.62 -8.46
N THR A 14 -11.36 2.27 -7.92
CA THR A 14 -11.21 3.42 -7.03
C THR A 14 -10.45 3.09 -5.73
N PRO A 15 -10.83 2.05 -4.95
CA PRO A 15 -10.07 1.67 -3.76
C PRO A 15 -8.66 1.18 -4.09
N LEU A 16 -8.42 0.55 -5.24
CA LEU A 16 -7.07 0.19 -5.69
C LEU A 16 -6.22 1.43 -5.96
N MET A 17 -6.80 2.47 -6.57
CA MET A 17 -6.11 3.74 -6.81
C MET A 17 -5.76 4.43 -5.49
N ILE A 18 -6.67 4.42 -4.52
CA ILE A 18 -6.41 4.94 -3.16
C ILE A 18 -5.26 4.17 -2.50
N ALA A 19 -5.27 2.84 -2.55
CA ALA A 19 -4.19 2.03 -1.98
C ALA A 19 -2.82 2.37 -2.61
N ARG A 20 -2.76 2.58 -3.93
CA ARG A 20 -1.54 3.02 -4.62
C ARG A 20 -1.07 4.41 -4.17
N ILE A 21 -1.98 5.36 -4.04
CA ILE A 21 -1.65 6.72 -3.57
C ILE A 21 -1.04 6.66 -2.16
N ILE A 22 -1.65 5.90 -1.25
CA ILE A 22 -1.14 5.70 0.12
C ILE A 22 0.28 5.10 0.08
N PHE A 23 0.50 4.11 -0.78
CA PHE A 23 1.82 3.49 -0.94
C PHE A 23 2.87 4.49 -1.44
N TYR A 24 2.53 5.32 -2.42
CA TYR A 24 3.44 6.35 -2.93
C TYR A 24 3.75 7.43 -1.89
N PHE A 25 2.78 7.82 -1.07
CA PHE A 25 3.05 8.69 0.07
C PHE A 25 4.02 8.05 1.07
N ALA A 26 3.86 6.76 1.36
CA ALA A 26 4.78 6.06 2.24
C ALA A 26 6.21 6.01 1.66
N LEU A 27 6.35 5.73 0.36
CA LEU A 27 7.64 5.78 -0.33
C LEU A 27 8.28 7.17 -0.33
N PHE A 28 7.47 8.22 -0.50
CA PHE A 28 7.95 9.59 -0.43
C PHE A 28 8.51 9.92 0.96
N ILE A 29 7.84 9.46 2.02
CA ILE A 29 8.35 9.58 3.40
C ILE A 29 9.65 8.80 3.56
N LEU A 30 9.82 7.65 2.88
CA LEU A 30 11.02 6.81 2.90
C LEU A 30 12.22 7.37 2.10
N LEU A 31 11.99 8.34 1.22
CA LEU A 31 13.01 8.89 0.32
C LEU A 31 14.28 9.44 1.03
N PRO A 32 14.19 10.09 2.21
CA PRO A 32 15.36 10.56 2.94
C PRO A 32 16.19 9.45 3.60
N LEU A 33 15.65 8.24 3.75
CA LEU A 33 16.27 7.14 4.51
C LEU A 33 17.72 6.85 4.07
N PRO A 34 18.05 6.70 2.78
CA PRO A 34 19.42 6.40 2.36
C PRO A 34 20.40 7.49 2.78
N PHE A 35 20.01 8.75 2.64
CA PHE A 35 20.82 9.92 3.04
C PHE A 35 21.04 9.96 4.56
N MET A 36 20.01 9.62 5.34
CA MET A 36 20.11 9.57 6.80
C MET A 36 21.06 8.47 7.28
N VAL A 37 21.16 7.36 6.56
CA VAL A 37 22.08 6.25 6.89
C VAL A 37 23.52 6.56 6.51
N THR A 38 23.76 7.27 5.41
CA THR A 38 25.11 7.52 4.89
C THR A 38 25.75 8.82 5.39
N ALA A 39 24.97 9.76 5.94
CA ALA A 39 25.49 11.06 6.36
C ALA A 39 26.03 11.03 7.80
N ASP A 40 27.32 11.36 7.96
CA ASP A 40 28.01 11.49 9.25
C ASP A 40 28.15 12.96 9.67
N THR A 41 27.03 13.61 9.99
CA THR A 41 27.01 14.98 10.52
C THR A 41 26.10 15.06 11.74
N VAL A 42 26.38 15.99 12.67
CA VAL A 42 25.55 16.23 13.87
C VAL A 42 24.09 16.55 13.49
N LEU A 43 23.88 17.27 12.39
CA LEU A 43 22.55 17.58 11.87
C LEU A 43 21.84 16.32 11.36
N ALA A 44 22.56 15.41 10.69
CA ALA A 44 22.03 14.13 10.25
C ALA A 44 21.67 13.21 11.41
N GLU A 45 22.41 13.25 12.52
CA GLU A 45 22.12 12.42 13.70
C GLU A 45 20.84 12.85 14.44
N ILE A 46 20.63 14.16 14.59
CA ILE A 46 19.37 14.71 15.12
C ILE A 46 18.22 14.35 14.16
N GLY A 47 18.41 14.59 12.85
CA GLY A 47 17.43 14.26 11.82
C GLY A 47 17.06 12.77 11.81
N ARG A 48 18.04 11.87 11.93
CA ARG A 48 17.86 10.42 11.97
C ARG A 48 17.03 9.99 13.19
N SER A 49 17.25 10.61 14.34
CA SER A 49 16.50 10.33 15.57
C SER A 49 15.00 10.66 15.42
N TYR A 50 14.67 11.85 14.91
CA TYR A 50 13.28 12.23 14.63
C TYR A 50 12.66 11.36 13.55
N TYR A 51 13.41 11.09 12.48
CA TYR A 51 12.96 10.27 11.38
C TYR A 51 12.67 8.83 11.81
N ALA A 52 13.50 8.26 12.69
CA ALA A 52 13.32 6.92 13.22
C ALA A 52 12.13 6.80 14.19
N LEU A 53 11.85 7.83 14.98
CA LEU A 53 10.75 7.81 15.96
C LEU A 53 9.39 8.10 15.34
N PHE A 54 9.32 8.92 14.29
CA PHE A 54 8.05 9.38 13.73
C PHE A 54 7.85 8.91 12.29
N SER A 55 8.72 9.36 11.37
CA SER A 55 8.53 9.15 9.94
C SER A 55 8.58 7.67 9.53
N LEU A 56 9.52 6.90 10.08
CA LEU A 56 9.67 5.47 9.79
C LEU A 56 8.43 4.66 10.23
N PRO A 57 7.97 4.74 11.49
CA PRO A 57 6.75 4.06 11.91
C PRO A 57 5.52 4.45 11.08
N ILE A 58 5.36 5.74 10.76
CA ILE A 58 4.25 6.21 9.93
C ILE A 58 4.31 5.57 8.54
N ALA A 59 5.48 5.59 7.88
CA ALA A 59 5.64 4.96 6.58
C ALA A 59 5.34 3.45 6.62
N MET A 60 5.82 2.74 7.65
CA MET A 60 5.54 1.31 7.84
C MET A 60 4.03 1.04 7.98
N VAL A 61 3.33 1.83 8.79
CA VAL A 61 1.87 1.68 8.97
C VAL A 61 1.13 1.95 7.66
N LEU A 62 1.50 2.99 6.92
CA LEU A 62 0.89 3.30 5.62
C LEU A 62 1.12 2.18 4.60
N MET A 63 2.33 1.62 4.53
CA MET A 63 2.64 0.47 3.67
C MET A 63 1.82 -0.76 4.06
N LEU A 64 1.68 -1.03 5.36
CA LEU A 64 0.89 -2.15 5.86
C LEU A 64 -0.58 -2.02 5.48
N ILE A 65 -1.19 -0.85 5.72
CA ILE A 65 -2.59 -0.56 5.37
C ILE A 65 -2.80 -0.71 3.86
N SER A 66 -1.92 -0.11 3.05
CA SER A 66 -2.01 -0.20 1.59
C SER A 66 -1.90 -1.65 1.09
N SER A 67 -0.97 -2.42 1.65
CA SER A 67 -0.80 -3.84 1.31
C SER A 67 -2.03 -4.66 1.68
N PHE A 68 -2.61 -4.41 2.85
CA PHE A 68 -3.83 -5.07 3.29
C PHE A 68 -5.01 -4.77 2.35
N MET A 69 -5.19 -3.50 1.95
CA MET A 69 -6.19 -3.11 0.96
C MET A 69 -5.98 -3.84 -0.37
N ALA A 70 -4.75 -3.89 -0.88
CA ALA A 70 -4.44 -4.57 -2.13
C ALA A 70 -4.74 -6.08 -2.07
N ILE A 71 -4.42 -6.74 -0.95
CA ILE A 71 -4.71 -8.16 -0.72
C ILE A 71 -6.23 -8.40 -0.72
N LEU A 72 -7.01 -7.60 0.01
CA LEU A 72 -8.46 -7.74 0.04
C LEU A 72 -9.09 -7.56 -1.35
N ILE A 73 -8.62 -6.56 -2.10
CA ILE A 73 -9.08 -6.33 -3.49
C ILE A 73 -8.76 -7.55 -4.36
N ALA A 74 -7.54 -8.08 -4.28
CA ALA A 74 -7.13 -9.27 -5.02
C ALA A 74 -7.93 -10.52 -4.62
N MET A 75 -8.28 -10.68 -3.34
CA MET A 75 -9.15 -11.75 -2.87
C MET A 75 -10.56 -11.64 -3.47
N VAL A 76 -11.16 -10.44 -3.47
CA VAL A 76 -12.48 -10.22 -4.07
C VAL A 76 -12.44 -10.46 -5.58
N GLU A 77 -11.38 -10.00 -6.25
CA GLU A 77 -11.22 -10.24 -7.68
C GLU A 77 -11.04 -11.73 -8.03
N SER A 78 -10.21 -12.46 -7.28
CA SER A 78 -9.99 -13.90 -7.51
C SER A 78 -11.25 -14.73 -7.28
N ARG A 79 -12.03 -14.43 -6.24
CA ARG A 79 -13.34 -15.08 -5.98
C ARG A 79 -14.32 -14.82 -7.11
N ASN A 80 -14.30 -13.62 -7.69
CA ASN A 80 -15.15 -13.29 -8.82
C ASN A 80 -14.68 -13.94 -10.13
N GLN A 81 -13.39 -14.24 -10.28
CA GLN A 81 -12.80 -14.83 -11.49
C GLN A 81 -13.04 -16.34 -11.66
N HIS A 82 -13.22 -17.09 -10.57
CA HIS A 82 -13.56 -18.52 -10.62
C HIS A 82 -15.07 -18.72 -10.83
N PRO A 83 -15.54 -19.38 -11.91
CA PRO A 83 -16.91 -19.88 -11.96
C PRO A 83 -17.10 -20.93 -10.84
N PRO A 84 -18.31 -21.10 -10.28
CA PRO A 84 -18.56 -22.17 -9.33
C PRO A 84 -18.20 -23.50 -10.00
N GLN A 85 -17.17 -24.17 -9.49
CA GLN A 85 -16.86 -25.55 -9.85
C GLN A 85 -18.03 -26.40 -9.36
N GLY A 86 -18.91 -26.79 -10.27
CA GLY A 86 -20.03 -27.67 -9.98
C GLY A 86 -21.38 -27.01 -10.21
N ARG A 87 -21.84 -27.12 -11.46
CA ARG A 87 -23.22 -27.41 -11.90
C ARG A 87 -23.28 -27.09 -13.40
N TRP A 88 -22.84 -28.06 -14.19
CA TRP A 88 -23.40 -28.29 -15.53
C TRP A 88 -24.58 -29.24 -15.35
#